data_AF-A0A9E5AG89-F1
#
_entry.id   AF-A0A9E5AG89-F1
#
_cell.length_a   1.000
_cell.length_b   1.000
_cell.length_c   1.000
_cell.angle_alpha   90.00
_cell.angle_beta   90.00
_cell.angle_gamma   90.00
#
_symmetry.space_group_name_H-M   'P 1'
#
loop_
_entity.id
_entity.type
_entity.pdbx_description
1 polymer ?
#
loop_
_entity_poly.entity_id
_entity_poly.type
_entity_poly.pdbx_seq_one_letter_code
_entity_poly.pdbx_strand_id
1 'polypeptide(L)'
;PCIVPMLDIHSVGAGGGSVGWIDEGGSLRAGPRSAGASPGPACYGQGGREPTITDANLLLGRIEPTLGGKMTLDHAAAAAAMDLLAAQIGLSRVETADGMIRIGCENMAQAVKKVLVSRGRDPRDFILASFGGAGAMHACFVAESMNIPKVIMPIHAGVASAFGATAMDLRHDLEAFYFSSVEQADLAVVNGLYTELEAQAVRLLAADGVTRDRIELVRSAQMRYVGQSYEVETPMPAAALRAADVPDIVAHFHRHHEREYGVSSSDFAPAFVSVGVTAIGRMDAPPPVTIGRNGRAPVKGERSIYFNRQWHLSKVYDGHALAPAAKVSGPCIVEYEHACAVLPPNARASVDSYGNLIIDIRHNLTAND
;
A
#
# COMPACT_ATOMS: atom_id res chain seq x y z
N PRO A 1 -12.60 15.96 -13.70
CA PRO A 1 -12.53 15.92 -12.22
C PRO A 1 -13.93 15.69 -11.65
N CYS A 2 -14.07 14.74 -10.72
CA CYS A 2 -15.30 14.50 -9.98
C CYS A 2 -15.05 14.96 -8.52
N ILE A 3 -15.97 15.73 -7.93
CA ILE A 3 -15.85 16.18 -6.54
C ILE A 3 -16.66 15.21 -5.68
N VAL A 4 -16.07 14.04 -5.42
CA VAL A 4 -16.64 13.02 -4.54
C VAL A 4 -15.54 12.60 -3.57
N PRO A 5 -15.79 12.56 -2.25
CA PRO A 5 -14.85 12.06 -1.28
C PRO A 5 -14.38 10.65 -1.66
N MET A 6 -13.07 10.47 -1.80
CA MET A 6 -12.46 9.20 -2.18
C MET A 6 -11.12 9.03 -1.48
N LEU A 7 -10.74 7.77 -1.25
CA LEU A 7 -9.40 7.48 -0.77
C LEU A 7 -8.39 7.97 -1.81
N ASP A 8 -7.37 8.69 -1.34
CA ASP A 8 -6.29 9.18 -2.19
C ASP A 8 -5.36 8.02 -2.58
N ILE A 9 -5.71 7.36 -3.68
CA ILE A 9 -4.98 6.21 -4.22
C ILE A 9 -4.15 6.67 -5.41
N HIS A 10 -2.84 6.59 -5.25
CA HIS A 10 -1.88 6.79 -6.33
C HIS A 10 -1.49 5.46 -6.96
N SER A 11 -1.89 5.26 -8.21
CA SER A 11 -1.51 4.09 -9.01
C SER A 11 -0.20 4.32 -9.74
N VAL A 12 0.69 3.33 -9.69
CA VAL A 12 2.02 3.38 -10.31
C VAL A 12 2.12 2.24 -11.30
N GLY A 13 2.55 2.53 -12.53
CA GLY A 13 2.72 1.55 -13.61
C GLY A 13 3.94 0.64 -13.43
N ALA A 14 4.09 0.00 -12.28
CA ALA A 14 5.17 -0.91 -11.96
C ALA A 14 4.62 -2.20 -11.34
N GLY A 15 4.88 -3.34 -11.98
CA GLY A 15 4.41 -4.65 -11.53
C GLY A 15 5.13 -5.79 -12.26
N GLY A 16 4.69 -7.03 -12.06
CA GLY A 16 5.34 -8.21 -12.66
C GLY A 16 5.43 -8.15 -14.19
N GLY A 17 4.43 -7.57 -14.85
CA GLY A 17 4.39 -7.42 -16.31
C GLY A 17 5.22 -6.25 -16.84
N SER A 18 5.84 -5.41 -16.01
CA SER A 18 6.62 -4.26 -16.47
C SER A 18 7.78 -4.72 -17.36
N VAL A 19 7.86 -4.14 -18.56
CA VAL A 19 8.81 -4.52 -19.60
C VAL A 19 10.15 -3.83 -19.41
N GLY A 20 11.24 -4.57 -19.60
CA GLY A 20 12.61 -4.05 -19.70
C GLY A 20 12.92 -3.57 -21.11
N TRP A 21 13.51 -2.38 -21.24
CA TRP A 21 13.85 -1.76 -22.52
C TRP A 21 15.04 -0.81 -22.37
N ILE A 22 15.57 -0.32 -23.50
CA ILE A 22 16.70 0.62 -23.54
C ILE A 22 16.20 1.93 -24.10
N ASP A 23 16.49 3.03 -23.39
CA ASP A 23 16.14 4.36 -23.88
C ASP A 23 17.08 4.85 -24.99
N GLU A 24 16.72 5.99 -25.60
CA GLU A 24 17.51 6.61 -26.67
C GLU A 24 18.93 6.96 -26.23
N GLY A 25 19.16 7.10 -24.92
CA GLY A 25 20.47 7.35 -24.32
C GLY A 25 21.27 6.08 -24.01
N GLY A 26 20.77 4.89 -24.37
CA GLY A 26 21.45 3.62 -24.12
C GLY A 26 21.31 3.10 -22.69
N SER A 27 20.42 3.67 -21.88
CA SER A 27 20.23 3.26 -20.48
C SER A 27 19.12 2.23 -20.34
N LEU A 28 19.33 1.23 -19.48
CA LEU A 28 18.31 0.24 -19.10
C LEU A 28 17.15 0.92 -18.35
N ARG A 29 15.92 0.56 -18.71
CA ARG A 29 14.66 0.99 -18.11
C ARG A 29 13.76 -0.21 -17.83
N ALA A 30 12.85 -0.08 -16.87
CA ALA A 30 11.81 -1.07 -16.57
C ALA A 30 10.47 -0.36 -16.32
N GLY A 31 9.45 -0.71 -17.11
CA GLY A 31 8.19 0.04 -17.16
C GLY A 31 8.32 1.41 -17.87
N PRO A 32 7.26 2.22 -17.94
CA PRO A 32 5.90 1.95 -17.44
C PRO A 32 5.10 1.02 -18.35
N ARG A 33 5.63 0.69 -19.55
CA ARG A 33 5.04 -0.31 -20.46
C ARG A 33 4.92 -1.65 -19.74
N SER A 34 3.80 -2.33 -19.94
CA SER A 34 3.50 -3.62 -19.34
C SER A 34 3.07 -4.62 -20.42
N ALA A 35 3.53 -5.87 -20.29
CA ALA A 35 3.09 -6.99 -21.12
C ALA A 35 1.68 -7.50 -20.76
N GLY A 36 1.09 -6.97 -19.68
CA GLY A 36 -0.22 -7.40 -19.18
C GLY A 36 -0.23 -8.87 -18.76
N ALA A 37 -1.41 -9.50 -18.88
CA ALA A 37 -1.57 -10.93 -18.64
C ALA A 37 -1.55 -11.76 -19.94
N SER A 38 -1.83 -11.13 -21.09
CA SER A 38 -1.80 -11.77 -22.42
C SER A 38 -1.25 -10.77 -23.45
N PRO A 39 -0.15 -11.09 -24.16
CA PRO A 39 0.58 -12.36 -24.10
C PRO A 39 1.38 -12.55 -22.80
N GLY A 40 1.51 -11.50 -21.98
CA GLY A 40 2.15 -11.56 -20.66
C GLY A 40 3.67 -11.73 -20.69
N PRO A 41 4.28 -11.95 -19.52
CA PRO A 41 5.69 -12.34 -19.37
C PRO A 41 6.11 -13.46 -20.33
N ALA A 42 7.35 -13.43 -20.81
CA ALA A 42 7.86 -14.46 -21.71
C ALA A 42 7.81 -15.85 -21.06
N CYS A 43 8.08 -15.92 -19.75
CA CYS A 43 8.02 -17.13 -18.94
C CYS A 43 6.62 -17.74 -18.83
N TYR A 44 5.55 -17.05 -19.25
CA TYR A 44 4.22 -17.65 -19.31
C TYR A 44 4.07 -18.57 -20.53
N GLY A 45 4.96 -18.51 -21.52
CA GLY A 45 4.90 -19.37 -22.72
C GLY A 45 3.70 -19.08 -23.63
N GLN A 46 3.04 -17.92 -23.47
CA GLN A 46 1.84 -17.52 -24.22
C GLN A 46 2.14 -16.59 -25.40
N GLY A 47 3.37 -16.64 -25.92
CA GLY A 47 3.82 -15.82 -27.05
C GLY A 47 4.45 -14.48 -26.67
N GLY A 48 4.59 -14.18 -25.37
CA GLY A 48 5.36 -13.03 -24.88
C GLY A 48 6.84 -13.16 -25.25
N ARG A 49 7.46 -12.07 -25.71
CA ARG A 49 8.87 -12.04 -26.14
C ARG A 49 9.69 -10.91 -25.55
N GLU A 50 9.03 -9.92 -24.95
CA GLU A 50 9.71 -8.83 -24.25
C GLU A 50 10.05 -9.28 -22.83
N PRO A 51 11.25 -8.97 -22.31
CA PRO A 51 11.62 -9.34 -20.94
C PRO A 51 10.81 -8.52 -19.93
N THR A 52 10.30 -9.18 -18.90
CA THR A 52 9.51 -8.53 -17.83
C THR A 52 10.13 -8.71 -16.45
N ILE A 53 9.59 -7.99 -15.46
CA ILE A 53 9.96 -8.17 -14.05
C ILE A 53 9.69 -9.60 -13.57
N THR A 54 8.63 -10.26 -14.03
CA THR A 54 8.37 -11.68 -13.70
C THR A 54 9.46 -12.59 -14.29
N ASP A 55 9.88 -12.35 -15.54
CA ASP A 55 11.00 -13.09 -16.16
C ASP A 55 12.30 -12.92 -15.36
N ALA A 56 12.61 -11.69 -14.97
CA ALA A 56 13.78 -11.39 -14.15
C ALA A 56 13.72 -12.12 -12.80
N ASN A 57 12.57 -12.11 -12.11
CA ASN A 57 12.43 -12.81 -10.83
C ASN A 57 12.57 -14.34 -10.98
N LEU A 58 12.06 -14.93 -12.05
CA LEU A 58 12.28 -16.36 -12.35
C LEU A 58 13.77 -16.66 -12.54
N LEU A 59 14.45 -15.87 -13.38
CA LEU A 59 15.87 -16.06 -13.70
C LEU A 59 16.79 -15.87 -12.51
N LEU A 60 16.41 -15.07 -11.51
CA LEU A 60 17.17 -14.85 -10.27
C LEU A 60 16.78 -15.82 -9.14
N GLY A 61 15.93 -16.81 -9.42
CA GLY A 61 15.48 -17.82 -8.47
C GLY A 61 14.46 -17.32 -7.44
N ARG A 62 13.86 -16.15 -7.62
CA ARG A 62 12.94 -15.52 -6.65
C ARG A 62 11.51 -16.05 -6.73
N ILE A 63 11.17 -16.73 -7.82
CA ILE A 63 9.85 -17.34 -8.07
C ILE A 63 9.98 -18.86 -8.15
N GLU A 64 8.97 -19.56 -7.62
CA GLU A 64 8.82 -21.00 -7.78
C GLU A 64 8.32 -21.31 -9.20
N PRO A 65 9.03 -22.14 -10.00
CA PRO A 65 8.70 -22.35 -11.41
C PRO A 65 7.31 -22.92 -11.68
N THR A 66 6.66 -23.62 -10.75
CA THR A 66 5.31 -24.17 -10.95
C THR A 66 4.18 -23.26 -10.45
N LEU A 67 4.51 -22.10 -9.88
CA LEU A 67 3.58 -21.18 -9.22
C LEU A 67 2.62 -21.92 -8.26
N GLY A 68 3.16 -22.85 -7.47
CA GLY A 68 2.35 -23.68 -6.58
C GLY A 68 1.45 -24.67 -7.32
N GLY A 69 1.91 -25.21 -8.46
CA GLY A 69 1.21 -26.17 -9.30
C GLY A 69 0.17 -25.57 -10.26
N LYS A 70 -0.03 -24.25 -10.27
CA LYS A 70 -1.03 -23.57 -11.12
C LYS A 70 -0.56 -23.41 -12.56
N MET A 71 0.75 -23.21 -12.76
CA MET A 71 1.34 -22.96 -14.07
C MET A 71 2.84 -23.25 -14.05
N THR A 72 3.33 -24.04 -14.98
CA THR A 72 4.78 -24.22 -15.17
C THR A 72 5.34 -23.10 -16.02
N LEU A 73 6.25 -22.32 -15.46
CA LEU A 73 6.93 -21.22 -16.11
C LEU A 73 8.04 -21.71 -17.03
N ASP A 74 8.12 -21.12 -18.22
CA ASP A 74 9.14 -21.40 -19.22
C ASP A 74 10.41 -20.59 -18.95
N HIS A 75 11.36 -21.25 -18.28
CA HIS A 75 12.67 -20.65 -17.99
C HIS A 75 13.48 -20.35 -19.27
N ALA A 76 13.33 -21.15 -20.33
CA ALA A 76 14.07 -20.94 -21.57
C ALA A 76 13.55 -19.70 -22.32
N ALA A 77 12.23 -19.50 -22.34
CA ALA A 77 11.62 -18.30 -22.90
C ALA A 77 12.05 -17.03 -22.15
N ALA A 78 12.03 -17.07 -20.80
CA ALA A 78 12.52 -15.98 -19.96
C ALA A 78 13.99 -15.64 -20.26
N ALA A 79 14.83 -16.68 -20.35
CA ALA A 79 16.25 -16.53 -20.65
C ALA A 79 16.49 -15.91 -22.02
N ALA A 80 15.80 -16.39 -23.06
CA ALA A 80 15.93 -15.87 -24.41
C ALA A 80 15.50 -14.39 -24.52
N ALA A 81 14.38 -14.02 -23.90
CA ALA A 81 13.93 -12.63 -23.85
C ALA A 81 14.93 -11.71 -23.14
N MET A 82 15.48 -12.18 -22.01
CA MET A 82 16.47 -11.43 -21.24
C MET A 82 17.83 -11.29 -21.98
N ASP A 83 18.27 -12.33 -22.69
CA ASP A 83 19.51 -12.31 -23.47
C ASP A 83 19.50 -11.24 -24.57
N LEU A 84 18.35 -11.05 -25.23
CA LEU A 84 18.18 -10.02 -26.27
C LEU A 84 18.40 -8.62 -25.71
N LEU A 85 17.92 -8.35 -24.49
CA LEU A 85 18.12 -7.07 -23.82
C LEU A 85 19.55 -6.93 -23.30
N ALA A 86 20.08 -8.00 -22.68
CA ALA A 86 21.44 -8.05 -22.14
C ALA A 86 22.50 -7.77 -23.22
N ALA A 87 22.32 -8.34 -24.42
CA ALA A 87 23.23 -8.14 -25.55
C ALA A 87 23.28 -6.67 -26.02
N GLN A 88 22.17 -5.95 -25.94
CA GLN A 88 22.10 -4.56 -26.37
C GLN A 88 22.75 -3.59 -25.37
N ILE A 89 22.74 -3.90 -24.07
CA ILE A 89 23.39 -3.07 -23.03
C ILE A 89 24.80 -3.55 -22.64
N GLY A 90 25.27 -4.68 -23.17
CA GLY A 90 26.59 -5.24 -22.88
C GLY A 90 26.74 -5.80 -21.46
N LEU A 91 25.66 -6.29 -20.86
CA LEU A 91 25.67 -6.93 -19.53
C LEU A 91 25.41 -8.44 -19.64
N SER A 92 25.68 -9.19 -18.57
CA SER A 92 25.22 -10.57 -18.48
C SER A 92 23.71 -10.65 -18.28
N ARG A 93 23.10 -11.81 -18.59
CA ARG A 93 21.68 -12.08 -18.33
C ARG A 93 21.28 -11.79 -16.88
N VAL A 94 22.10 -12.25 -15.94
CA VAL A 94 21.84 -12.15 -14.50
C VAL A 94 21.95 -10.69 -14.04
N GLU A 95 22.97 -9.96 -14.49
CA GLU A 95 23.11 -8.54 -14.18
C GLU A 95 21.98 -7.69 -14.79
N THR A 96 21.53 -8.03 -15.99
CA THR A 96 20.39 -7.38 -16.64
C THR A 96 19.10 -7.61 -15.85
N ALA A 97 18.83 -8.86 -15.46
CA ALA A 97 17.65 -9.21 -14.65
C ALA A 97 17.67 -8.52 -13.27
N ASP A 98 18.81 -8.52 -12.58
CA ASP A 98 18.95 -7.83 -11.28
C ASP A 98 18.79 -6.31 -11.44
N GLY A 99 19.39 -5.73 -12.48
CA GLY A 99 19.25 -4.32 -12.83
C GLY A 99 17.79 -3.92 -13.09
N MET A 100 17.05 -4.73 -13.85
CA MET A 100 15.63 -4.50 -14.10
C MET A 100 14.80 -4.45 -12.81
N ILE A 101 15.02 -5.38 -11.88
CA ILE A 101 14.29 -5.38 -10.60
C ILE A 101 14.67 -4.18 -9.76
N ARG A 102 15.95 -3.81 -9.70
CA ARG A 102 16.40 -2.62 -8.95
C ARG A 102 15.76 -1.35 -9.50
N ILE A 103 15.73 -1.16 -10.82
CA ILE A 103 15.07 -0.02 -11.47
C ILE A 103 13.56 -0.04 -11.19
N GLY A 104 12.91 -1.21 -11.30
CA GLY A 104 11.50 -1.36 -10.99
C GLY A 104 11.17 -1.00 -9.53
N CYS A 105 11.98 -1.46 -8.59
CA CYS A 105 11.84 -1.13 -7.17
C CYS A 105 12.08 0.35 -6.88
N GLU A 106 13.06 0.97 -7.53
CA GLU A 106 13.31 2.40 -7.41
C GLU A 106 12.13 3.23 -7.95
N ASN A 107 11.57 2.85 -9.09
CA ASN A 107 10.37 3.50 -9.64
C ASN A 107 9.17 3.40 -8.68
N MET A 108 8.96 2.22 -8.07
CA MET A 108 7.94 2.04 -7.03
C MET A 108 8.22 2.92 -5.80
N ALA A 109 9.46 2.93 -5.31
CA ALA A 109 9.87 3.73 -4.15
C ALA A 109 9.68 5.23 -4.37
N GLN A 110 10.09 5.75 -5.54
CA GLN A 110 9.93 7.16 -5.89
C GLN A 110 8.47 7.59 -5.92
N ALA A 111 7.59 6.72 -6.42
CA ALA A 111 6.17 7.01 -6.46
C ALA A 111 5.55 7.10 -5.06
N VAL A 112 5.89 6.18 -4.16
CA VAL A 112 5.44 6.26 -2.76
C VAL A 112 6.06 7.48 -2.05
N LYS A 113 7.36 7.75 -2.29
CA LYS A 113 8.06 8.90 -1.71
C LYS A 113 7.43 10.23 -2.14
N LYS A 114 6.99 10.35 -3.39
CA LYS A 114 6.28 11.53 -3.89
C LYS A 114 5.03 11.85 -3.05
N VAL A 115 4.25 10.83 -2.69
CA VAL A 115 3.03 10.97 -1.88
C VAL A 115 3.35 11.39 -0.44
N LEU A 116 4.42 10.84 0.14
CA LEU A 116 4.83 11.20 1.51
C LEU A 116 5.41 12.62 1.57
N VAL A 117 6.33 12.95 0.66
CA VAL A 117 7.00 14.26 0.63
C VAL A 117 6.02 15.39 0.30
N SER A 118 5.02 15.16 -0.56
CA SER A 118 3.98 16.19 -0.83
C SER A 118 3.14 16.52 0.40
N ARG A 119 3.20 15.68 1.45
CA ARG A 119 2.53 15.89 2.74
C ARG A 119 3.52 16.16 3.88
N GLY A 120 4.79 16.43 3.59
CA GLY A 120 5.83 16.71 4.59
C GLY A 120 6.15 15.53 5.52
N ARG A 121 5.90 14.29 5.10
CA ARG A 121 6.06 13.08 5.93
C ARG A 121 7.39 12.39 5.67
N ASP A 122 8.10 12.00 6.73
CA ASP A 122 9.33 11.22 6.66
C ASP A 122 9.02 9.72 6.52
N PRO A 123 9.50 9.00 5.47
CA PRO A 123 9.29 7.57 5.32
C PRO A 123 9.74 6.72 6.52
N ARG A 124 10.73 7.18 7.29
CA ARG A 124 11.27 6.44 8.44
C ARG A 124 10.26 6.25 9.57
N ASP A 125 9.22 7.07 9.61
CA ASP A 125 8.15 7.01 10.61
C ASP A 125 7.04 6.00 10.23
N PHE A 126 7.18 5.30 9.10
CA PHE A 126 6.17 4.40 8.56
C PHE A 126 6.62 2.93 8.54
N ILE A 127 5.63 2.06 8.40
CA ILE A 127 5.81 0.64 8.08
C ILE A 127 5.22 0.41 6.70
N LEU A 128 5.94 -0.29 5.82
CA LEU A 128 5.43 -0.66 4.50
C LEU A 128 4.53 -1.90 4.63
N ALA A 129 3.22 -1.73 4.48
CA ALA A 129 2.29 -2.85 4.35
C ALA A 129 2.31 -3.38 2.91
N SER A 130 2.74 -4.63 2.73
CA SER A 130 2.84 -5.26 1.42
C SER A 130 1.79 -6.34 1.22
N PHE A 131 0.97 -6.15 0.21
CA PHE A 131 -0.07 -7.08 -0.21
C PHE A 131 -0.17 -7.18 -1.73
N GLY A 132 -1.05 -8.05 -2.24
CA GLY A 132 -1.08 -8.46 -3.64
C GLY A 132 -0.04 -9.54 -3.95
N GLY A 133 -0.25 -10.28 -5.04
CA GLY A 133 0.54 -11.49 -5.33
C GLY A 133 2.04 -11.23 -5.56
N ALA A 134 2.39 -10.08 -6.12
CA ALA A 134 3.77 -9.70 -6.43
C ALA A 134 4.40 -8.72 -5.43
N GLY A 135 3.59 -8.13 -4.53
CA GLY A 135 4.04 -7.04 -3.65
C GLY A 135 5.18 -7.46 -2.73
N ALA A 136 4.99 -8.56 -2.00
CA ALA A 136 5.94 -9.03 -0.98
C ALA A 136 7.32 -9.42 -1.56
N MET A 137 7.37 -9.74 -2.85
CA MET A 137 8.60 -10.12 -3.55
C MET A 137 9.55 -8.93 -3.74
N HIS A 138 9.00 -7.71 -3.79
CA HIS A 138 9.74 -6.47 -4.03
C HIS A 138 9.77 -5.58 -2.78
N ALA A 139 8.97 -5.90 -1.76
CA ALA A 139 8.74 -5.05 -0.60
C ALA A 139 10.01 -4.68 0.16
N CYS A 140 10.93 -5.63 0.39
CA CYS A 140 12.20 -5.34 1.06
C CYS A 140 13.04 -4.31 0.29
N PHE A 141 13.11 -4.45 -1.03
CA PHE A 141 13.89 -3.54 -1.88
C PHE A 141 13.26 -2.15 -1.97
N VAL A 142 11.92 -2.09 -2.09
CA VAL A 142 11.19 -0.82 -2.08
C VAL A 142 11.37 -0.09 -0.75
N ALA A 143 11.21 -0.80 0.36
CA ALA A 143 11.40 -0.23 1.69
C ALA A 143 12.85 0.21 1.91
N GLU A 144 13.85 -0.54 1.42
CA GLU A 144 15.25 -0.15 1.46
C GLU A 144 15.51 1.17 0.70
N SER A 145 15.05 1.29 -0.55
CA SER A 145 15.16 2.53 -1.35
C SER A 145 14.49 3.74 -0.67
N MET A 146 13.47 3.51 0.17
CA MET A 146 12.75 4.56 0.88
C MET A 146 13.29 4.86 2.27
N ASN A 147 14.24 4.08 2.79
CA ASN A 147 14.62 4.07 4.21
C ASN A 147 13.46 3.76 5.17
N ILE A 148 12.51 2.92 4.74
CA ILE A 148 11.46 2.39 5.61
C ILE A 148 12.05 1.22 6.41
N PRO A 149 12.07 1.27 7.76
CA PRO A 149 12.78 0.29 8.58
C PRO A 149 12.08 -1.08 8.63
N LYS A 150 10.78 -1.12 8.32
CA LYS A 150 9.95 -2.30 8.55
C LYS A 150 8.92 -2.53 7.45
N VAL A 151 8.77 -3.78 7.06
CA VAL A 151 7.71 -4.26 6.18
C VAL A 151 6.79 -5.19 6.97
N ILE A 152 5.48 -5.06 6.76
CA ILE A 152 4.49 -6.04 7.22
C ILE A 152 3.87 -6.72 6.01
N MET A 153 3.96 -8.04 5.96
CA MET A 153 3.24 -8.87 4.98
C MET A 153 2.17 -9.67 5.71
N PRO A 154 0.89 -9.41 5.47
CA PRO A 154 -0.18 -10.24 6.01
C PRO A 154 -0.09 -11.69 5.53
N ILE A 155 -0.48 -12.65 6.36
CA ILE A 155 -0.50 -14.08 5.97
C ILE A 155 -1.31 -14.32 4.69
N HIS A 156 -2.37 -13.53 4.47
CA HIS A 156 -3.22 -13.57 3.29
C HIS A 156 -2.92 -12.44 2.27
N ALA A 157 -1.67 -11.97 2.21
CA ALA A 157 -1.24 -10.82 1.39
C ALA A 157 -1.77 -10.81 -0.06
N GLY A 158 -1.61 -11.91 -0.81
CA GLY A 158 -2.09 -12.01 -2.20
C GLY A 158 -3.61 -11.86 -2.39
N VAL A 159 -4.42 -12.00 -1.35
CA VAL A 159 -5.89 -11.84 -1.37
C VAL A 159 -6.40 -10.78 -0.39
N ALA A 160 -5.52 -9.89 0.09
CA ALA A 160 -5.84 -8.92 1.13
C ALA A 160 -7.01 -7.99 0.76
N SER A 161 -7.18 -7.65 -0.52
CA SER A 161 -8.32 -6.84 -0.97
C SER A 161 -9.67 -7.55 -0.78
N ALA A 162 -9.72 -8.86 -1.04
CA ALA A 162 -10.92 -9.66 -0.80
C ALA A 162 -11.20 -9.79 0.70
N PHE A 163 -10.15 -9.98 1.50
CA PHE A 163 -10.27 -9.94 2.96
C PHE A 163 -10.80 -8.60 3.45
N GLY A 164 -10.26 -7.48 2.95
CA GLY A 164 -10.74 -6.13 3.25
C GLY A 164 -12.24 -5.98 2.97
N ALA A 165 -12.73 -6.47 1.82
CA ALA A 165 -14.16 -6.46 1.49
C ALA A 165 -15.05 -7.17 2.52
N THR A 166 -14.54 -8.22 3.19
CA THR A 166 -15.28 -8.93 4.24
C THR A 166 -15.22 -8.27 5.61
N ALA A 167 -14.26 -7.35 5.82
CA ALA A 167 -13.99 -6.73 7.11
C ALA A 167 -14.45 -5.26 7.21
N MET A 168 -15.02 -4.71 6.14
CA MET A 168 -15.48 -3.32 6.09
C MET A 168 -16.89 -3.16 6.69
N ASP A 169 -17.08 -2.03 7.37
CA ASP A 169 -18.39 -1.52 7.73
C ASP A 169 -19.08 -0.90 6.51
N LEU A 170 -20.41 -0.82 6.52
CA LEU A 170 -21.14 -0.04 5.52
C LEU A 170 -20.96 1.45 5.81
N ARG A 171 -20.72 2.26 4.78
CA ARG A 171 -20.43 3.69 4.92
C ARG A 171 -21.18 4.51 3.89
N HIS A 172 -21.86 5.56 4.36
CA HIS A 172 -22.38 6.64 3.52
C HIS A 172 -21.78 7.97 3.96
N ASP A 173 -21.27 8.74 3.00
CA ASP A 173 -20.78 10.10 3.22
C ASP A 173 -21.77 11.08 2.59
N LEU A 174 -22.34 11.94 3.41
CA LEU A 174 -23.29 12.97 2.99
C LEU A 174 -22.73 14.35 3.31
N GLU A 175 -22.97 15.30 2.43
CA GLU A 175 -22.43 16.65 2.53
C GLU A 175 -23.46 17.68 2.09
N ALA A 176 -23.48 18.83 2.76
CA ALA A 176 -24.26 19.99 2.38
C ALA A 176 -23.35 21.24 2.33
N PHE A 177 -23.51 22.03 1.27
CA PHE A 177 -22.76 23.28 1.12
C PHE A 177 -23.19 24.31 2.16
N TYR A 178 -22.21 24.93 2.83
CA TYR A 178 -22.41 26.03 3.76
C TYR A 178 -21.13 26.85 3.84
N PHE A 179 -21.13 28.02 3.19
CA PHE A 179 -19.97 28.90 3.17
C PHE A 179 -20.16 30.11 4.07
N SER A 180 -19.37 30.19 5.13
CA SER A 180 -19.30 31.36 6.02
C SER A 180 -18.00 31.35 6.80
N SER A 181 -17.50 32.53 7.19
CA SER A 181 -16.45 32.59 8.22
C SER A 181 -16.99 31.98 9.52
N VAL A 182 -16.16 31.23 10.26
CA VAL A 182 -16.63 30.50 11.45
C VAL A 182 -17.20 31.47 12.50
N GLU A 183 -16.62 32.66 12.63
CA GLU A 183 -17.07 33.69 13.56
C GLU A 183 -18.44 34.29 13.21
N GLN A 184 -18.79 34.32 11.92
CA GLN A 184 -20.06 34.88 11.43
C GLN A 184 -21.07 33.79 11.06
N ALA A 185 -20.78 32.53 11.37
CA ALA A 185 -21.63 31.42 11.02
C ALA A 185 -22.96 31.47 11.80
N ASP A 186 -24.06 31.36 11.07
CA ASP A 186 -25.36 31.03 11.66
C ASP A 186 -25.37 29.55 12.07
N LEU A 187 -25.07 29.31 13.34
CA LEU A 187 -25.03 27.97 13.90
C LEU A 187 -26.40 27.29 13.94
N ALA A 188 -27.52 28.02 13.90
CA ALA A 188 -28.85 27.41 13.82
C ALA A 188 -29.04 26.75 12.44
N VAL A 189 -28.59 27.42 11.37
CA VAL A 189 -28.57 26.84 10.02
C VAL A 189 -27.66 25.61 9.96
N VAL A 190 -26.43 25.71 10.49
CA VAL A 190 -25.49 24.59 10.53
C VAL A 190 -26.05 23.37 11.27
N ASN A 191 -26.65 23.58 12.44
CA ASN A 191 -27.30 22.52 13.21
C ASN A 191 -28.51 21.91 12.47
N GLY A 192 -29.26 22.73 11.73
CA GLY A 192 -30.35 22.27 10.86
C GLY A 192 -29.84 21.34 9.76
N LEU A 193 -28.75 21.73 9.07
CA LEU A 193 -28.10 20.91 8.05
C LEU A 193 -27.63 19.57 8.62
N TYR A 194 -26.96 19.57 9.79
CA TYR A 194 -26.57 18.31 10.43
C TYR A 194 -27.77 17.41 10.73
N THR A 195 -28.86 17.98 11.25
CA THR A 195 -30.08 17.21 11.56
C THR A 195 -30.66 16.56 10.30
N GLU A 196 -30.69 17.30 9.18
CA GLU A 196 -31.17 16.77 7.89
C GLU A 196 -30.27 15.66 7.36
N LEU A 197 -28.95 15.89 7.33
CA LEU A 197 -27.95 14.92 6.86
C LEU A 197 -27.98 13.66 7.72
N GLU A 198 -28.05 13.76 9.05
CA GLU A 198 -28.17 12.62 9.95
C GLU A 198 -29.44 11.82 9.68
N ALA A 199 -30.59 12.49 9.54
CA ALA A 199 -31.85 11.81 9.23
C ALA A 199 -31.79 11.08 7.88
N GLN A 200 -31.13 11.66 6.88
CA GLN A 200 -30.91 11.02 5.58
C GLN A 200 -29.97 9.82 5.69
N ALA A 201 -28.85 9.95 6.39
CA ALA A 201 -27.85 8.90 6.54
C ALA A 201 -28.44 7.64 7.20
N VAL A 202 -29.31 7.85 8.18
CA VAL A 202 -30.01 6.77 8.88
C VAL A 202 -31.00 6.05 7.96
N ARG A 203 -31.71 6.78 7.09
CA ARG A 203 -32.59 6.16 6.10
C ARG A 203 -31.80 5.32 5.08
N LEU A 204 -30.64 5.78 4.65
CA LEU A 204 -29.78 5.04 3.72
C LEU A 204 -29.28 3.73 4.34
N LEU A 205 -28.69 3.79 5.54
CA LEU A 205 -28.22 2.57 6.22
C LEU A 205 -29.36 1.60 6.58
N ALA A 206 -30.53 2.12 6.94
CA ALA A 206 -31.70 1.28 7.17
C ALA A 206 -32.17 0.58 5.88
N ALA A 207 -32.09 1.24 4.72
CA ALA A 207 -32.39 0.65 3.42
C ALA A 207 -31.38 -0.45 3.04
N ASP A 208 -30.13 -0.33 3.50
CA ASP A 208 -29.09 -1.37 3.36
C ASP A 208 -29.24 -2.51 4.40
N GLY A 209 -30.24 -2.45 5.28
CA GLY A 209 -30.55 -3.49 6.26
C GLY A 209 -29.85 -3.35 7.62
N VAL A 210 -29.23 -2.20 7.91
CA VAL A 210 -28.57 -1.93 9.20
C VAL A 210 -29.59 -1.48 10.25
N THR A 211 -29.58 -2.11 11.42
CA THR A 211 -30.44 -1.73 12.54
C THR A 211 -29.94 -0.48 13.25
N ARG A 212 -30.85 0.29 13.85
CA ARG A 212 -30.55 1.62 14.43
C ARG A 212 -29.44 1.58 15.50
N ASP A 213 -29.38 0.53 16.29
CA ASP A 213 -28.38 0.30 17.34
C ASP A 213 -26.96 0.03 16.82
N ARG A 214 -26.83 -0.29 15.52
CA ARG A 214 -25.55 -0.52 14.83
C ARG A 214 -25.10 0.68 13.98
N ILE A 215 -25.84 1.78 14.01
CA ILE A 215 -25.52 2.99 13.25
C ILE A 215 -24.73 3.96 14.12
N GLU A 216 -23.55 4.33 13.66
CA GLU A 216 -22.74 5.41 14.19
C GLU A 216 -22.74 6.59 13.22
N LEU A 217 -22.87 7.81 13.74
CA LEU A 217 -22.87 9.03 12.95
C LEU A 217 -21.71 9.92 13.42
N VAL A 218 -20.89 10.37 12.49
CA VAL A 218 -19.74 11.24 12.75
C VAL A 218 -19.91 12.51 11.94
N ARG A 219 -19.90 13.66 12.62
CA ARG A 219 -19.97 14.97 11.96
C ARG A 219 -18.58 15.46 11.58
N SER A 220 -18.47 16.06 10.42
CA SER A 220 -17.28 16.80 9.97
C SER A 220 -17.69 18.10 9.27
N ALA A 221 -16.70 18.94 8.97
CA ALA A 221 -16.85 20.10 8.11
C ALA A 221 -15.61 20.24 7.23
N GLN A 222 -15.81 20.58 5.96
CA GLN A 222 -14.71 21.04 5.10
C GLN A 222 -14.48 22.52 5.40
N MET A 223 -13.28 22.85 5.85
CA MET A 223 -12.92 24.18 6.31
C MET A 223 -11.66 24.67 5.62
N ARG A 224 -11.48 25.98 5.50
CA ARG A 224 -10.26 26.59 4.96
C ARG A 224 -10.04 27.98 5.53
N TYR A 225 -8.84 28.51 5.40
CA TYR A 225 -8.62 29.94 5.62
C TYR A 225 -9.33 30.76 4.54
N VAL A 226 -9.87 31.92 4.89
CA VAL A 226 -10.39 32.87 3.90
C VAL A 226 -9.26 33.27 2.93
N GLY A 227 -9.49 33.08 1.63
CA GLY A 227 -8.50 33.31 0.57
C GLY A 227 -7.71 32.07 0.14
N GLN A 228 -7.82 30.96 0.88
CA GLN A 228 -7.27 29.65 0.49
C GLN A 228 -8.19 28.95 -0.52
N SER A 229 -7.60 28.10 -1.35
CA SER A 229 -8.31 27.38 -2.44
C SER A 229 -8.50 25.88 -2.20
N TYR A 230 -8.10 25.36 -1.04
CA TYR A 230 -8.22 23.94 -0.67
C TYR A 230 -8.75 23.82 0.76
N GLU A 231 -9.48 22.74 1.02
CA GLU A 231 -10.13 22.48 2.29
C GLU A 231 -9.37 21.47 3.16
N VAL A 232 -9.63 21.52 4.46
CA VAL A 232 -9.21 20.55 5.47
C VAL A 232 -10.47 20.01 6.14
N GLU A 233 -10.65 18.69 6.09
CA GLU A 233 -11.70 18.03 6.85
C GLU A 233 -11.41 18.17 8.35
N THR A 234 -12.32 18.82 9.06
CA THR A 234 -12.23 19.09 10.48
C THR A 234 -13.36 18.34 11.20
N PRO A 235 -13.04 17.44 12.16
CA PRO A 235 -14.05 16.77 12.97
C PRO A 235 -14.91 17.75 13.77
N MET A 236 -16.21 17.50 13.83
CA MET A 236 -17.17 18.39 14.49
C MET A 236 -17.86 17.69 15.66
N PRO A 237 -18.22 18.42 16.74
CA PRO A 237 -18.94 17.84 17.87
C PRO A 237 -20.27 17.20 17.47
N ALA A 238 -20.59 16.05 18.06
CA ALA A 238 -21.89 15.40 17.87
C ALA A 238 -23.06 16.20 18.48
N ALA A 239 -22.79 17.02 19.48
CA ALA A 239 -23.78 17.91 20.07
C ALA A 239 -24.11 19.09 19.14
N ALA A 240 -25.28 19.71 19.36
CA ALA A 240 -25.62 20.94 18.65
C ALA A 240 -24.61 22.05 18.98
N LEU A 241 -24.09 22.69 17.93
CA LEU A 241 -23.11 23.77 18.03
C LEU A 241 -23.73 25.02 18.66
N ARG A 242 -22.97 25.65 19.55
CA ARG A 242 -23.33 26.88 20.26
C ARG A 242 -22.25 27.93 20.02
N ALA A 243 -22.59 29.19 20.27
CA ALA A 243 -21.64 30.29 20.13
C ALA A 243 -20.37 30.09 20.99
N ALA A 244 -20.49 29.40 22.13
CA ALA A 244 -19.37 29.07 23.01
C ALA A 244 -18.38 28.06 22.40
N ASP A 245 -18.79 27.28 21.39
CA ASP A 245 -17.96 26.25 20.77
C ASP A 245 -17.09 26.80 19.62
N VAL A 246 -17.33 28.04 19.17
CA VAL A 246 -16.62 28.69 18.05
C VAL A 246 -15.10 28.70 18.25
N PRO A 247 -14.55 29.11 19.41
CA PRO A 247 -13.10 29.08 19.64
C PRO A 247 -12.50 27.67 19.50
N ASP A 248 -13.21 26.65 19.95
CA ASP A 248 -12.76 25.25 19.88
C ASP A 248 -12.80 24.71 18.45
N ILE A 249 -13.79 25.10 17.65
CA ILE A 249 -13.86 24.76 16.22
C ILE A 249 -12.67 25.37 15.47
N VAL A 250 -12.38 26.65 15.71
CA VAL A 250 -11.22 27.34 15.14
C VAL A 250 -9.92 26.65 15.54
N ALA A 251 -9.76 26.33 16.83
CA ALA A 251 -8.57 25.63 17.33
C ALA A 251 -8.44 24.21 16.74
N HIS A 252 -9.54 23.48 16.56
CA HIS A 252 -9.54 22.17 15.88
C HIS A 252 -9.06 22.31 14.44
N PHE A 253 -9.60 23.26 13.68
CA PHE A 253 -9.17 23.50 12.31
C PHE A 253 -7.67 23.79 12.22
N HIS A 254 -7.12 24.68 13.06
CA HIS A 254 -5.69 24.97 13.06
C HIS A 254 -4.84 23.71 13.30
N ARG A 255 -5.21 22.87 14.28
CA ARG A 255 -4.50 21.61 14.55
C ARG A 255 -4.54 20.64 13.37
N HIS A 256 -5.70 20.52 12.72
CA HIS A 256 -5.86 19.63 11.57
C HIS A 256 -5.12 20.16 10.33
N HIS A 257 -5.12 21.48 10.12
CA HIS A 257 -4.35 22.11 9.05
C HIS A 257 -2.84 21.94 9.26
N GLU A 258 -2.35 22.14 10.48
CA GLU A 258 -0.94 21.92 10.83
C GLU A 258 -0.54 20.44 10.68
N ARG A 259 -1.42 19.52 11.06
CA ARG A 259 -1.18 18.09 10.88
C ARG A 259 -1.10 17.67 9.41
N GLU A 260 -1.96 18.20 8.54
CA GLU A 260 -2.00 17.78 7.13
C GLU A 260 -0.96 18.51 6.27
N TYR A 261 -0.65 19.78 6.58
CA TYR A 261 0.22 20.64 5.75
C TYR A 261 1.47 21.17 6.46
N GLY A 262 1.67 20.87 7.75
CA GLY A 262 2.84 21.29 8.52
C GLY A 262 2.83 22.75 8.98
N VAL A 263 1.74 23.49 8.74
CA VAL A 263 1.61 24.92 9.07
C VAL A 263 0.20 25.26 9.52
N SER A 264 0.04 26.29 10.35
CA SER A 264 -1.24 26.96 10.62
C SER A 264 -0.98 28.46 10.80
N SER A 265 -2.00 29.31 10.64
CA SER A 265 -1.88 30.75 10.80
C SER A 265 -3.10 31.33 11.50
N SER A 266 -2.87 32.07 12.58
CA SER A 266 -3.90 32.86 13.27
C SER A 266 -4.24 34.15 12.53
N ASP A 267 -3.48 34.53 11.50
CA ASP A 267 -3.67 35.80 10.78
C ASP A 267 -4.85 35.73 9.80
N PHE A 268 -5.29 34.51 9.46
CA PHE A 268 -6.40 34.28 8.54
C PHE A 268 -7.56 33.60 9.28
N ALA A 269 -8.75 34.16 9.10
CA ALA A 269 -9.96 33.58 9.68
C ALA A 269 -10.30 32.25 8.99
N PRO A 270 -10.62 31.18 9.75
CA PRO A 270 -11.21 29.97 9.19
C PRO A 270 -12.64 30.23 8.67
N ALA A 271 -13.02 29.49 7.64
CA ALA A 271 -14.36 29.48 7.07
C ALA A 271 -14.83 28.04 6.86
N PHE A 272 -16.12 27.82 7.12
CA PHE A 272 -16.84 26.66 6.61
C PHE A 272 -16.96 26.77 5.09
N VAL A 273 -16.88 25.63 4.41
CA VAL A 273 -17.21 25.47 2.99
C VAL A 273 -18.41 24.54 2.83
N SER A 274 -18.42 23.48 3.63
CA SER A 274 -19.51 22.50 3.71
C SER A 274 -19.49 21.80 5.06
N VAL A 275 -20.61 21.18 5.38
CA VAL A 275 -20.77 20.32 6.57
C VAL A 275 -21.13 18.91 6.13
N GLY A 276 -20.58 17.91 6.81
CA GLY A 276 -20.67 16.52 6.43
C GLY A 276 -21.10 15.60 7.56
N VAL A 277 -21.78 14.51 7.21
CA VAL A 277 -22.07 13.39 8.11
C VAL A 277 -21.58 12.12 7.43
N THR A 278 -20.64 11.44 8.09
CA THR A 278 -20.31 10.06 7.80
C THR A 278 -21.22 9.17 8.64
N ALA A 279 -22.00 8.31 7.99
CA ALA A 279 -22.76 7.26 8.66
C ALA A 279 -22.09 5.90 8.47
N ILE A 280 -21.86 5.22 9.58
CA ILE A 280 -21.17 3.92 9.63
C ILE A 280 -22.16 2.89 10.17
N GLY A 281 -22.50 1.91 9.33
CA GLY A 281 -23.24 0.73 9.73
C GLY A 281 -22.26 -0.36 10.15
N ARG A 282 -22.11 -0.58 11.45
CA ARG A 282 -21.17 -1.55 12.00
C ARG A 282 -21.54 -2.96 11.55
N MET A 283 -20.65 -3.66 10.88
CA MET A 283 -20.81 -5.06 10.46
C MET A 283 -20.17 -6.01 11.48
N ASP A 284 -20.51 -7.30 11.41
CA ASP A 284 -19.88 -8.28 12.30
C ASP A 284 -18.42 -8.43 11.89
N ALA A 285 -17.51 -8.19 12.83
CA ALA A 285 -16.09 -8.38 12.58
C ALA A 285 -15.81 -9.83 12.17
N PRO A 286 -14.87 -10.07 11.23
CA PRO A 286 -14.47 -11.43 10.90
C PRO A 286 -13.96 -12.12 12.17
N PRO A 287 -14.21 -13.44 12.32
CA PRO A 287 -13.78 -14.17 13.50
C PRO A 287 -12.25 -14.08 13.66
N PRO A 288 -11.75 -13.98 14.91
CA PRO A 288 -10.32 -13.91 15.15
C PRO A 288 -9.64 -15.17 14.62
N VAL A 289 -8.60 -14.99 13.80
CA VAL A 289 -7.81 -16.10 13.28
C VAL A 289 -6.79 -16.51 14.33
N THR A 290 -6.90 -17.74 14.84
CA THR A 290 -5.86 -18.32 15.70
C THR A 290 -4.92 -19.14 14.83
N ILE A 291 -3.66 -18.73 14.76
CA ILE A 291 -2.65 -19.45 13.99
C ILE A 291 -1.94 -20.45 14.91
N GLY A 292 -2.40 -21.69 14.80
CA GLY A 292 -1.79 -22.82 15.49
C GLY A 292 -0.55 -23.33 14.78
N ARG A 293 0.25 -24.12 15.50
CA ARG A 293 1.27 -24.97 14.87
C ARG A 293 0.57 -26.06 14.08
N ASN A 294 0.80 -26.12 12.77
CA ASN A 294 0.26 -27.18 11.91
C ASN A 294 1.15 -28.45 11.88
N GLY A 295 2.22 -28.49 12.67
CA GLY A 295 3.15 -29.63 12.77
C GLY A 295 4.04 -29.86 11.54
N ARG A 296 3.89 -29.07 10.48
CA ARG A 296 4.70 -29.19 9.25
C ARG A 296 6.08 -28.58 9.48
N ALA A 297 7.10 -29.16 8.87
CA ALA A 297 8.43 -28.56 8.88
C ALA A 297 8.38 -27.22 8.12
N PRO A 298 8.88 -26.12 8.72
CA PRO A 298 8.77 -24.80 8.10
C PRO A 298 9.69 -24.64 6.89
N VAL A 299 10.80 -25.38 6.81
CA VAL A 299 11.69 -25.39 5.65
C VAL A 299 11.24 -26.49 4.70
N LYS A 300 10.86 -26.13 3.47
CA LYS A 300 10.42 -27.07 2.44
C LYS A 300 11.45 -27.36 1.36
N GLY A 301 12.59 -26.65 1.38
CA GLY A 301 13.70 -26.89 0.46
C GLY A 301 14.72 -25.77 0.46
N GLU A 302 15.63 -25.83 -0.50
CA GLU A 302 16.65 -24.80 -0.76
C GLU A 302 16.62 -24.41 -2.23
N ARG A 303 16.94 -23.15 -2.51
CA ARG A 303 17.01 -22.61 -3.88
C ARG A 303 18.16 -21.62 -3.97
N SER A 304 18.91 -21.68 -5.07
CA SER A 304 19.89 -20.66 -5.39
C SER A 304 19.19 -19.37 -5.78
N ILE A 305 19.47 -18.29 -5.05
CA ILE A 305 18.90 -16.96 -5.30
C ILE A 305 20.00 -15.92 -5.43
N TYR A 306 19.80 -14.97 -6.34
CA TYR A 306 20.80 -13.96 -6.63
C TYR A 306 20.55 -12.67 -5.83
N PHE A 307 21.55 -12.26 -5.04
CA PHE A 307 21.61 -10.99 -4.32
C PHE A 307 23.04 -10.46 -4.30
N ASN A 308 23.20 -9.14 -4.30
CA ASN A 308 24.50 -8.48 -4.12
C ASN A 308 25.59 -9.03 -5.05
N ARG A 309 25.21 -9.25 -6.31
CA ARG A 309 26.05 -9.80 -7.38
C ARG A 309 26.53 -11.24 -7.19
N GLN A 310 25.94 -12.00 -6.28
CA GLN A 310 26.33 -13.37 -5.96
C GLN A 310 25.12 -14.30 -5.80
N TRP A 311 25.34 -15.58 -6.08
CA TRP A 311 24.35 -16.64 -5.84
C TRP A 311 24.45 -17.16 -4.41
N HIS A 312 23.32 -17.26 -3.72
CA HIS A 312 23.19 -17.76 -2.36
C HIS A 312 22.30 -19.00 -2.35
N LEU A 313 22.81 -20.14 -1.89
CA LEU A 313 21.94 -21.29 -1.60
C LEU A 313 21.11 -20.96 -0.35
N SER A 314 19.81 -20.76 -0.54
CA SER A 314 18.96 -20.14 0.46
C SER A 314 17.77 -21.02 0.80
N LYS A 315 17.35 -20.97 2.07
CA LYS A 315 16.19 -21.72 2.54
C LYS A 315 14.89 -21.17 1.93
N VAL A 316 14.01 -22.08 1.56
CA VAL A 316 12.64 -21.79 1.15
C VAL A 316 11.71 -22.28 2.25
N TYR A 317 10.97 -21.34 2.85
CA TYR A 317 10.03 -21.61 3.92
C TYR A 317 8.61 -21.76 3.37
N ASP A 318 7.83 -22.69 3.94
CA ASP A 318 6.37 -22.67 3.85
C ASP A 318 5.84 -21.68 4.89
N GLY A 319 5.29 -20.57 4.40
CA GLY A 319 4.78 -19.49 5.26
C GLY A 319 3.66 -19.93 6.19
N HIS A 320 2.86 -20.94 5.81
CA HIS A 320 1.79 -21.47 6.66
C HIS A 320 2.32 -22.39 7.77
N ALA A 321 3.55 -22.89 7.65
CA ALA A 321 4.21 -23.72 8.67
C ALA A 321 5.04 -22.91 9.68
N LEU A 322 5.20 -21.61 9.47
CA LEU A 322 5.84 -20.73 10.44
C LEU A 322 4.88 -20.41 11.60
N ALA A 323 5.23 -20.87 12.79
CA ALA A 323 4.47 -20.57 14.00
C ALA A 323 4.65 -19.12 14.45
N PRO A 324 3.72 -18.55 15.25
CA PRO A 324 3.95 -17.29 15.94
C PRO A 324 5.29 -17.26 16.69
N ALA A 325 5.94 -16.11 16.69
CA ALA A 325 7.30 -15.84 17.17
C ALA A 325 8.43 -16.59 16.43
N ALA A 326 8.14 -17.36 15.37
CA ALA A 326 9.19 -17.92 14.53
C ALA A 326 10.04 -16.79 13.92
N LYS A 327 11.35 -16.99 13.90
CA LYS A 327 12.32 -16.04 13.35
C LYS A 327 12.94 -16.61 12.09
N VAL A 328 13.08 -15.75 11.09
CA VAL A 328 13.70 -16.05 9.80
C VAL A 328 14.76 -14.98 9.52
N SER A 329 15.89 -15.36 8.92
CA SER A 329 16.94 -14.43 8.51
C SER A 329 17.25 -14.66 7.04
N GLY A 330 17.38 -13.57 6.29
CA GLY A 330 17.79 -13.63 4.89
C GLY A 330 19.27 -14.02 4.73
N PRO A 331 19.71 -14.40 3.52
CA PRO A 331 18.89 -14.54 2.32
C PRO A 331 17.97 -15.77 2.38
N CYS A 332 16.68 -15.58 2.12
CA CYS A 332 15.70 -16.67 2.10
C CYS A 332 14.42 -16.27 1.37
N ILE A 333 13.57 -17.26 1.10
CA ILE A 333 12.22 -17.05 0.56
C ILE A 333 11.19 -17.58 1.55
N VAL A 334 10.11 -16.84 1.78
CA VAL A 334 8.90 -17.34 2.46
C VAL A 334 7.77 -17.40 1.43
N GLU A 335 7.33 -18.63 1.10
CA GLU A 335 6.33 -18.86 0.07
C GLU A 335 4.97 -19.21 0.70
N TYR A 336 3.93 -18.57 0.21
CA TYR A 336 2.52 -18.87 0.45
C TYR A 336 1.88 -19.29 -0.89
N GLU A 337 0.65 -19.81 -0.85
CA GLU A 337 -0.04 -20.28 -2.07
C GLU A 337 -0.36 -19.14 -3.07
N HIS A 338 -0.39 -17.90 -2.58
CA HIS A 338 -0.90 -16.70 -3.25
C HIS A 338 0.10 -15.53 -3.23
N ALA A 339 1.26 -15.68 -2.58
CA ALA A 339 2.28 -14.64 -2.48
C ALA A 339 3.64 -15.22 -2.09
N CYS A 340 4.72 -14.47 -2.36
CA CYS A 340 6.08 -14.85 -2.05
C CYS A 340 6.85 -13.65 -1.48
N ALA A 341 7.45 -13.79 -0.30
CA ALA A 341 8.36 -12.81 0.27
C ALA A 341 9.81 -13.20 0.00
N VAL A 342 10.58 -12.25 -0.52
CA VAL A 342 12.01 -12.42 -0.82
C VAL A 342 12.80 -11.56 0.16
N LEU A 343 13.52 -12.21 1.06
CA LEU A 343 14.26 -11.53 2.13
C LEU A 343 15.74 -11.45 1.74
N PRO A 344 16.30 -10.25 1.53
CA PRO A 344 17.72 -10.07 1.24
C PRO A 344 18.60 -10.37 2.48
N PRO A 345 19.93 -10.49 2.31
CA PRO A 345 20.85 -10.82 3.42
C PRO A 345 20.79 -9.89 4.65
N ASN A 346 20.40 -8.63 4.47
CA ASN A 346 20.26 -7.66 5.56
C ASN A 346 18.88 -7.72 6.26
N ALA A 347 17.92 -8.49 5.74
CA ALA A 347 16.60 -8.61 6.33
C ALA A 347 16.53 -9.69 7.41
N ARG A 348 15.72 -9.42 8.43
CA ARG A 348 15.27 -10.40 9.43
C ARG A 348 13.76 -10.32 9.53
N ALA A 349 13.12 -11.45 9.80
CA ALA A 349 11.69 -11.45 10.00
C ALA A 349 11.27 -12.25 11.21
N SER A 350 10.12 -11.88 11.77
CA SER A 350 9.40 -12.63 12.78
C SER A 350 7.93 -12.74 12.44
N VAL A 351 7.31 -13.84 12.83
CA VAL A 351 5.86 -14.02 12.71
C VAL A 351 5.18 -13.49 13.97
N ASP A 352 4.23 -12.58 13.83
CA ASP A 352 3.44 -12.07 14.97
C ASP A 352 2.35 -13.06 15.42
N SER A 353 1.54 -12.69 16.41
CA SER A 353 0.43 -13.52 16.90
C SER A 353 -0.68 -13.73 15.88
N TYR A 354 -0.75 -12.89 14.85
CA TYR A 354 -1.74 -12.93 13.76
C TYR A 354 -1.18 -13.59 12.49
N GLY A 355 0.05 -14.10 12.53
CA GLY A 355 0.71 -14.77 11.41
C GLY A 355 1.30 -13.82 10.37
N ASN A 356 1.27 -12.52 10.62
CA ASN A 356 1.89 -11.57 9.73
C ASN A 356 3.40 -11.74 9.81
N LEU A 357 4.05 -11.70 8.65
CA LEU A 357 5.50 -11.67 8.57
C LEU A 357 5.94 -10.21 8.75
N ILE A 358 6.54 -9.93 9.92
CA ILE A 358 7.14 -8.63 10.24
C ILE A 358 8.60 -8.70 9.84
N ILE A 359 9.02 -7.91 8.85
CA ILE A 359 10.37 -7.91 8.30
C ILE A 359 11.06 -6.62 8.71
N ASP A 360 12.11 -6.74 9.52
CA ASP A 360 13.03 -5.66 9.84
C ASP A 360 14.15 -5.61 8.79
N ILE A 361 14.32 -4.44 8.18
CA ILE A 361 15.40 -4.18 7.22
C ILE A 361 16.52 -3.51 7.99
N ARG A 362 17.64 -4.22 8.15
CA ARG A 362 18.84 -3.58 8.69
C ARG A 362 19.45 -2.75 7.57
N HIS A 363 19.23 -1.44 7.62
CA HIS A 363 20.08 -0.54 6.88
C HIS A 363 21.50 -0.75 7.41
N ASN A 364 22.39 -1.24 6.56
CA ASN A 364 23.80 -1.00 6.80
C ASN A 364 23.94 0.51 6.70
N LEU A 365 23.90 1.19 7.85
CA LEU A 365 24.65 2.41 8.02
C LEU A 365 26.11 1.97 7.86
N THR A 366 26.56 1.79 6.62
CA THR A 366 27.98 1.88 6.34
C THR A 366 28.37 3.25 6.83
N ALA A 367 29.09 3.26 7.95
CA ALA A 367 29.96 4.34 8.30
C ALA A 367 30.77 4.75 7.05
N ASN A 368 30.88 6.07 6.89
CA ASN A 368 31.69 6.82 5.93
C ASN A 368 31.05 7.01 4.54
N ASP A 369 31.07 8.20 3.95
CA ASP A 369 32.17 9.19 3.99
C ASP A 369 32.09 10.32 5.03
#